data_AF-A0A7J8H0G4-F1
#
_entry.id   AF-A0A7J8H0G4-F1
#
_cell.length_a   1.000
_cell.length_b   1.000
_cell.length_c   1.000
_cell.angle_alpha   90.00
_cell.angle_beta   90.00
_cell.angle_gamma   90.00
#
_symmetry.space_group_name_H-M   'P 1'
#
loop_
_entity.id
_entity.type
_entity.pdbx_description
1 polymer ?
#
loop_
_entity_poly.entity_id
_entity_poly.type
_entity_poly.pdbx_seq_one_letter_code
_entity_poly.pdbx_strand_id
1 'polypeptide(L)'
;MRTTKVYKLVIHKKGFGGSDDELVVNPKVFPHIKLGDIVEIAHPNDEYSPLLLQVKSLKEDLQKETISVDQTVTQVFRLRPYQDVYVNVVDPKDVTLDLVELTFKDQYIGRGDMWRLKKSLVSTCAYITQKVEFAGIRAQAGELWVKNEKVMCGYISEDTRVVFRSTSAMVYIFIQMSCEMWDFDIYGDLYFEKAVNGFLADLFIKWKEKNCSHEVTVVLFSRTFYDAKSVDEFPEVNRASIRQDHKGRFYEDFYK
;
A
#
# COMPACT_ATOMS: atom_id res chain seq x y z
N MET A 1 24.72 -12.81 -17.09
CA MET A 1 26.02 -13.05 -16.43
C MET A 1 26.18 -11.99 -15.36
N ARG A 2 26.28 -12.37 -14.07
CA ARG A 2 26.58 -11.41 -13.01
C ARG A 2 28.05 -10.99 -13.12
N THR A 3 28.31 -9.70 -13.20
CA THR A 3 29.66 -9.16 -13.30
C THR A 3 30.32 -9.24 -11.92
N THR A 4 31.61 -9.56 -11.88
CA THR A 4 32.44 -9.47 -10.67
C THR A 4 33.10 -8.09 -10.53
N LYS A 5 32.84 -7.18 -11.48
CA LYS A 5 33.40 -5.83 -11.47
C LYS A 5 32.59 -4.94 -10.54
N VAL A 6 33.31 -4.24 -9.69
CA VAL A 6 32.75 -3.32 -8.70
C VAL A 6 32.80 -1.90 -9.25
N TYR A 7 31.78 -1.11 -8.95
CA TYR A 7 31.65 0.28 -9.33
C TYR A 7 31.41 1.14 -8.10
N LYS A 8 31.77 2.43 -8.18
CA LYS A 8 31.53 3.39 -7.10
C LYS A 8 30.15 4.02 -7.25
N LEU A 9 29.34 3.96 -6.20
CA LEU A 9 28.04 4.63 -6.17
C LEU A 9 28.20 6.14 -5.93
N VAL A 10 27.65 6.95 -6.82
CA VAL A 10 27.49 8.39 -6.63
C VAL A 10 26.03 8.69 -6.35
N ILE A 11 25.77 9.63 -5.46
CA ILE A 11 24.42 10.06 -5.12
C ILE A 11 24.19 11.44 -5.69
N HIS A 12 23.16 11.59 -6.52
CA HIS A 12 22.74 12.88 -7.04
C HIS A 12 21.41 13.32 -6.42
N LYS A 13 21.13 14.62 -6.53
CA LYS A 13 19.84 15.21 -6.14
C LYS A 13 18.98 15.43 -7.38
N LYS A 14 17.66 15.51 -7.19
CA LYS A 14 16.74 15.99 -8.23
C LYS A 14 17.24 17.26 -8.91
N GLY A 15 17.02 17.37 -10.22
CA GLY A 15 17.57 18.41 -11.09
C GLY A 15 19.02 18.19 -11.55
N PHE A 16 19.67 17.08 -11.20
CA PHE A 16 21.05 16.80 -11.63
C PHE A 16 21.15 16.61 -13.15
N GLY A 17 21.86 17.53 -13.80
CA GLY A 17 22.00 17.55 -15.26
C GLY A 17 20.69 17.82 -16.01
N GLY A 18 19.76 18.58 -15.40
CA GLY A 18 18.54 19.06 -16.05
C GLY A 18 17.41 18.03 -16.18
N SER A 19 17.54 16.86 -15.55
CA SER A 19 16.50 15.83 -15.50
C SER A 19 16.30 15.29 -14.08
N ASP A 20 15.10 14.79 -13.80
CA ASP A 20 14.74 14.14 -12.53
C ASP A 20 14.89 12.61 -12.61
N ASP A 21 15.90 12.16 -13.35
CA ASP A 21 16.14 10.73 -13.55
C ASP A 21 16.66 10.08 -12.27
N GLU A 22 16.05 8.96 -11.88
CA GLU A 22 16.43 8.20 -10.69
C GLU A 22 17.79 7.49 -10.86
N LEU A 23 18.15 7.15 -12.10
CA LEU A 23 19.39 6.46 -12.47
C LEU A 23 20.04 7.17 -13.66
N VAL A 24 21.33 7.48 -13.52
CA VAL A 24 22.15 8.01 -14.60
C VAL A 24 23.37 7.11 -14.78
N VAL A 25 23.54 6.62 -16.01
CA VAL A 25 24.61 5.68 -16.38
C VAL A 25 25.52 6.33 -17.42
N ASN A 26 26.83 6.12 -17.27
CA ASN A 26 27.80 6.53 -18.29
C ASN A 26 27.93 5.45 -19.37
N PRO A 27 27.54 5.71 -20.64
CA PRO A 27 27.63 4.71 -21.71
C PRO A 27 29.08 4.33 -22.04
N LYS A 28 30.08 5.18 -21.74
CA LYS A 28 31.51 4.86 -21.92
C LYS A 28 32.00 3.81 -20.93
N VAL A 29 31.39 3.75 -19.75
CA VAL A 29 31.71 2.78 -18.68
C VAL A 29 30.89 1.50 -18.87
N PHE A 30 29.65 1.65 -19.36
CA PHE A 30 28.70 0.56 -19.56
C PHE A 30 28.24 0.48 -21.02
N PRO A 31 29.11 0.05 -21.97
CA PRO A 31 28.78 0.05 -23.40
C PRO A 31 27.69 -0.96 -23.79
N HIS A 32 27.38 -1.91 -22.92
CA HIS A 32 26.37 -2.94 -23.10
C HIS A 32 24.99 -2.52 -22.58
N ILE A 33 24.90 -1.44 -21.79
CA ILE A 33 23.65 -0.96 -21.22
C ILE A 33 22.98 0.01 -22.19
N LYS A 34 21.71 -0.24 -22.49
CA LYS A 34 20.87 0.56 -23.36
C LYS A 34 19.74 1.24 -22.59
N LEU A 35 19.11 2.21 -23.23
CA LEU A 35 17.88 2.81 -22.71
C LEU A 35 16.79 1.73 -22.62
N GLY A 36 16.09 1.70 -21.48
CA GLY A 36 15.05 0.73 -21.17
C GLY A 36 15.52 -0.54 -20.47
N ASP A 37 16.84 -0.80 -20.43
CA ASP A 37 17.39 -1.94 -19.71
C ASP A 37 17.13 -1.83 -18.20
N ILE A 38 16.99 -2.97 -17.54
CA ILE A 38 16.82 -3.06 -16.10
C ILE A 38 18.17 -3.39 -15.48
N VAL A 39 18.59 -2.53 -14.56
CA VAL A 39 19.86 -2.63 -13.87
C VAL A 39 19.61 -2.96 -12.41
N GLU A 40 20.23 -4.05 -11.97
CA GLU A 40 20.36 -4.45 -10.58
C GLU A 40 21.62 -3.83 -9.99
N ILE A 41 21.43 -3.08 -8.91
CA ILE A 41 22.48 -2.49 -8.08
C ILE A 41 22.48 -3.24 -6.76
N ALA A 42 23.50 -4.08 -6.56
CA ALA A 42 23.61 -4.95 -5.38
C ALA A 42 24.84 -4.58 -4.54
N HIS A 43 24.73 -4.75 -3.23
CA HIS A 43 25.84 -4.56 -2.31
C HIS A 43 26.75 -5.79 -2.30
N PRO A 44 28.09 -5.66 -2.27
CA PRO A 44 29.00 -6.80 -2.32
C PRO A 44 28.86 -7.81 -1.18
N ASN A 45 28.39 -7.36 -0.02
CA ASN A 45 28.24 -8.20 1.17
C ASN A 45 26.83 -8.83 1.31
N ASP A 46 25.93 -8.71 0.32
CA ASP A 46 24.56 -9.28 0.31
C ASP A 46 23.68 -8.95 1.54
N GLU A 47 24.07 -7.99 2.37
CA GLU A 47 23.39 -7.64 3.62
C GLU A 47 22.04 -6.92 3.39
N TYR A 48 21.82 -6.39 2.19
CA TYR A 48 20.64 -5.61 1.82
C TYR A 48 20.04 -6.11 0.51
N SER A 49 18.71 -5.98 0.37
CA SER A 49 18.02 -6.30 -0.87
C SER A 49 18.57 -5.46 -2.04
N PRO A 50 18.78 -6.05 -3.22
CA PRO A 50 19.26 -5.33 -4.38
C PRO A 50 18.23 -4.29 -4.83
N LEU A 51 18.71 -3.22 -5.46
CA LEU A 51 17.89 -2.17 -6.06
C LEU A 51 17.78 -2.41 -7.57
N LEU A 52 16.55 -2.46 -8.08
CA LEU A 52 16.27 -2.54 -9.51
C LEU A 52 15.77 -1.19 -10.03
N LEU A 53 16.48 -0.63 -11.01
CA LEU A 53 16.10 0.61 -11.67
C LEU A 53 16.16 0.43 -13.19
N GLN A 54 15.29 1.14 -13.89
CA GLN A 54 15.28 1.18 -15.34
C GLN A 54 16.15 2.34 -15.85
N VAL A 55 16.93 2.09 -16.89
CA VAL A 55 17.78 3.13 -17.50
C VAL A 55 16.93 4.04 -18.37
N LYS A 56 16.63 5.23 -17.84
CA LYS A 56 15.89 6.28 -18.57
C LYS A 56 16.81 7.27 -19.29
N SER A 57 18.06 7.38 -18.84
CA SER A 57 18.99 8.42 -19.29
C SER A 57 20.43 7.93 -19.28
N LEU A 58 21.17 8.30 -20.33
CA LEU A 58 22.59 8.01 -20.50
C LEU A 58 23.32 9.36 -20.60
N LYS A 59 24.25 9.63 -19.68
CA LYS A 59 25.04 10.88 -19.68
C LYS A 59 26.53 10.56 -19.65
N GLU A 60 27.28 11.19 -20.55
CA GLU A 60 28.72 10.96 -20.69
C GLU A 60 29.57 11.70 -19.65
N ASP A 61 29.00 12.71 -18.97
CA ASP A 61 29.70 13.64 -18.07
C ASP A 61 30.00 13.06 -16.68
N LEU A 62 29.58 11.82 -16.42
CA LEU A 62 29.87 11.11 -15.18
C LEU A 62 31.33 10.67 -15.12
N GLN A 63 31.92 10.69 -13.92
CA GLN A 63 33.27 10.16 -13.70
C GLN A 63 33.38 8.69 -14.16
N LYS A 64 34.61 8.27 -14.51
CA LYS A 64 34.88 6.89 -14.90
C LYS A 64 34.57 5.95 -13.73
N GLU A 65 33.94 4.80 -14.03
CA GLU A 65 33.63 3.72 -13.09
C GLU A 65 32.62 4.05 -11.97
N THR A 66 31.76 5.05 -12.19
CA THR A 66 30.69 5.40 -11.26
C THR A 66 29.29 5.12 -11.82
N ILE A 67 28.33 4.90 -10.92
CA ILE A 67 26.90 4.83 -11.20
C ILE A 67 26.18 5.83 -10.31
N SER A 68 25.27 6.64 -10.88
CA SER A 68 24.62 7.72 -10.14
C SER A 68 23.16 7.39 -9.85
N VAL A 69 22.77 7.41 -8.58
CA VAL A 69 21.41 7.12 -8.13
C VAL A 69 20.85 8.29 -7.32
N ASP A 70 19.57 8.58 -7.49
CA ASP A 70 18.89 9.66 -6.77
C ASP A 70 18.90 9.42 -5.25
N GLN A 71 19.13 10.52 -4.52
CA GLN A 71 19.20 10.52 -3.06
C GLN A 71 17.98 9.89 -2.39
N THR A 72 16.77 10.11 -2.91
CA THR A 72 15.55 9.55 -2.31
C THR A 72 15.51 8.03 -2.41
N VAL A 73 15.99 7.46 -3.51
CA VAL A 73 16.07 6.00 -3.72
C VAL A 73 17.14 5.41 -2.82
N THR A 74 18.33 6.03 -2.74
CA THR A 74 19.42 5.53 -1.90
C THR A 74 19.06 5.49 -0.42
N GLN A 75 18.24 6.41 0.07
CA GLN A 75 17.75 6.41 1.46
C GLN A 75 16.85 5.21 1.76
N VAL A 76 15.98 4.82 0.82
CA VAL A 76 15.07 3.66 0.97
C VAL A 76 15.86 2.36 1.02
N PHE A 77 16.88 2.21 0.16
CA PHE A 77 17.71 1.01 0.06
C PHE A 77 18.98 1.05 0.93
N ARG A 78 19.12 2.08 1.78
CA ARG A 78 20.26 2.30 2.69
C ARG A 78 21.64 2.29 2.01
N LEU A 79 21.69 2.75 0.76
CA LEU A 79 22.92 2.86 -0.01
C LEU A 79 23.71 4.11 0.41
N ARG A 80 25.04 3.98 0.54
CA ARG A 80 25.93 5.07 0.95
C ARG A 80 26.76 5.61 -0.23
N PRO A 81 27.10 6.91 -0.23
CA PRO A 81 27.93 7.47 -1.29
C PRO A 81 29.33 6.85 -1.26
N TYR A 82 29.93 6.69 -2.44
CA TYR A 82 31.25 6.10 -2.70
C TYR A 82 31.44 4.65 -2.23
N GLN A 83 30.33 3.97 -1.93
CA GLN A 83 30.32 2.55 -1.65
C GLN A 83 30.53 1.74 -2.93
N ASP A 84 31.17 0.60 -2.77
CA ASP A 84 31.37 -0.39 -3.81
C ASP A 84 30.05 -1.13 -4.06
N VAL A 85 29.62 -1.20 -5.33
CA VAL A 85 28.38 -1.87 -5.74
C VAL A 85 28.60 -2.73 -6.99
N TYR A 86 27.87 -3.83 -7.09
CA TYR A 86 27.75 -4.59 -8.32
C TYR A 86 26.63 -4.02 -9.17
N VAL A 87 26.88 -3.92 -10.47
CA VAL A 87 25.93 -3.41 -11.46
C VAL A 87 25.74 -4.51 -12.50
N ASN A 88 24.53 -5.05 -12.57
CA ASN A 88 24.18 -6.14 -13.48
C ASN A 88 22.96 -5.78 -14.31
N VAL A 89 22.98 -6.08 -15.60
CA VAL A 89 21.76 -6.06 -16.43
C VAL A 89 20.99 -7.35 -16.19
N VAL A 90 19.69 -7.23 -15.91
CA VAL A 90 18.80 -8.36 -15.60
C VAL A 90 17.68 -8.44 -16.62
N ASP A 91 17.27 -9.67 -16.96
CA ASP A 91 16.11 -9.89 -17.83
C ASP A 91 14.82 -9.51 -17.07
N PRO A 92 13.94 -8.66 -17.65
CA PRO A 92 12.65 -8.33 -17.05
C PRO A 92 11.85 -9.54 -16.55
N LYS A 93 11.95 -10.69 -17.23
CA LYS A 93 11.23 -11.91 -16.86
C LYS A 93 11.62 -12.46 -15.49
N ASP A 94 12.87 -12.29 -15.09
CA ASP A 94 13.38 -12.82 -13.82
C ASP A 94 12.97 -11.94 -12.62
N VAL A 95 12.62 -10.69 -12.88
CA VAL A 95 12.32 -9.66 -11.86
C VAL A 95 10.89 -9.13 -11.94
N THR A 96 10.02 -9.81 -12.70
CA THR A 96 8.62 -9.41 -12.85
C THR A 96 7.83 -9.60 -11.55
N LEU A 97 7.05 -8.58 -11.18
CA LEU A 97 6.18 -8.59 -10.03
C LEU A 97 4.87 -9.32 -10.32
N ASP A 98 4.37 -10.11 -9.36
CA ASP A 98 3.05 -10.73 -9.45
C ASP A 98 1.95 -9.76 -9.02
N LEU A 99 2.26 -8.93 -8.02
CA LEU A 99 1.34 -7.96 -7.45
C LEU A 99 2.06 -6.70 -6.99
N VAL A 100 1.46 -5.54 -7.29
CA VAL A 100 1.84 -4.23 -6.79
C VAL A 100 0.64 -3.59 -6.10
N GLU A 101 0.81 -3.22 -4.84
CA GLU A 101 -0.15 -2.39 -4.13
C GLU A 101 0.22 -0.91 -4.26
N LEU A 102 -0.73 -0.12 -4.75
CA LEU A 102 -0.67 1.34 -4.80
C LEU A 102 -1.64 1.92 -3.79
N THR A 103 -1.14 2.76 -2.90
CA THR A 103 -1.95 3.49 -1.92
C THR A 103 -2.15 4.93 -2.36
N PHE A 104 -3.31 5.49 -2.06
CA PHE A 104 -3.61 6.90 -2.28
C PHE A 104 -4.33 7.50 -1.09
N LYS A 105 -4.13 8.79 -0.88
CA LYS A 105 -4.64 9.55 0.26
C LYS A 105 -5.30 10.84 -0.22
N ASP A 106 -6.42 11.19 0.40
CA ASP A 106 -7.16 12.44 0.24
C ASP A 106 -7.51 12.79 -1.22
N GLN A 107 -7.80 11.77 -2.02
CA GLN A 107 -8.21 11.93 -3.42
C GLN A 107 -9.20 10.83 -3.84
N TYR A 108 -10.15 11.20 -4.70
CA TYR A 108 -11.04 10.25 -5.35
C TYR A 108 -10.45 9.79 -6.69
N ILE A 109 -10.47 8.49 -6.95
CA ILE A 109 -10.01 7.91 -8.21
C ILE A 109 -11.10 6.98 -8.75
N GLY A 110 -11.54 7.22 -9.99
CA GLY A 110 -12.46 6.32 -10.67
C GLY A 110 -11.76 5.08 -11.22
N ARG A 111 -12.52 4.01 -11.50
CA ARG A 111 -11.96 2.77 -12.08
C ARG A 111 -11.31 2.97 -13.45
N GLY A 112 -11.81 3.92 -14.25
CA GLY A 112 -11.22 4.27 -15.54
C GLY A 112 -9.82 4.88 -15.39
N ASP A 113 -9.64 5.74 -14.39
CA ASP A 113 -8.34 6.36 -14.08
C ASP A 113 -7.37 5.34 -13.49
N MET A 114 -7.84 4.43 -12.62
CA MET A 114 -7.05 3.30 -12.15
C MET A 114 -6.52 2.45 -13.31
N TRP A 115 -7.35 2.20 -14.34
CA TRP A 115 -6.93 1.46 -15.53
C TRP A 115 -5.87 2.21 -16.35
N ARG A 116 -6.03 3.53 -16.53
CA ARG A 116 -5.04 4.37 -17.23
C ARG A 116 -3.71 4.42 -16.48
N LEU A 117 -3.77 4.57 -15.15
CA LEU A 117 -2.60 4.53 -14.28
C LEU A 117 -1.92 3.15 -14.30
N LYS A 118 -2.69 2.05 -14.32
CA LYS A 118 -2.13 0.71 -14.54
C LYS A 118 -1.40 0.66 -15.88
N LYS A 119 -2.03 1.14 -16.96
CA LYS A 119 -1.43 1.14 -18.30
C LYS A 119 -0.16 1.98 -18.40
N SER A 120 -0.07 3.12 -17.70
CA SER A 120 1.14 3.94 -17.69
C SER A 120 2.31 3.31 -16.92
N LEU A 121 2.02 2.39 -16.00
CA LEU A 121 3.02 1.67 -15.21
C LEU A 121 3.55 0.42 -15.89
N VAL A 122 2.86 -0.10 -16.91
CA VAL A 122 3.33 -1.25 -17.67
C VAL A 122 4.71 -0.92 -18.27
N SER A 123 5.61 -1.90 -18.19
CA SER A 123 6.99 -1.81 -18.67
C SER A 123 7.91 -0.84 -17.91
N THR A 124 7.60 -0.60 -16.64
CA THR A 124 8.42 0.24 -15.74
C THR A 124 8.87 -0.54 -14.50
N CYS A 125 9.95 -0.09 -13.85
CA CYS A 125 10.35 -0.60 -12.54
C CYS A 125 9.61 0.13 -11.42
N ALA A 126 9.22 -0.62 -10.40
CA ALA A 126 8.64 -0.10 -9.18
C ALA A 126 9.43 -0.52 -7.94
N TYR A 127 9.49 0.36 -6.96
CA TYR A 127 10.10 0.08 -5.66
C TYR A 127 9.24 0.59 -4.51
N ILE A 128 9.44 0.03 -3.32
CA ILE A 128 8.65 0.38 -2.14
C ILE A 128 8.76 1.87 -1.84
N THR A 129 7.66 2.48 -1.42
CA THR A 129 7.53 3.92 -1.14
C THR A 129 7.72 4.85 -2.34
N GLN A 130 7.91 4.34 -3.56
CA GLN A 130 7.99 5.15 -4.78
C GLN A 130 6.71 5.96 -4.95
N LYS A 131 6.87 7.25 -5.24
CA LYS A 131 5.76 8.13 -5.58
C LYS A 131 5.50 8.04 -7.07
N VAL A 132 4.27 7.72 -7.43
CA VAL A 132 3.79 7.62 -8.81
C VAL A 132 2.82 8.75 -9.06
N GLU A 133 3.06 9.51 -10.13
CA GLU A 133 2.17 10.58 -10.55
C GLU A 133 1.75 10.36 -12.01
N PHE A 134 0.45 10.38 -12.26
CA PHE A 134 -0.10 10.27 -13.61
C PHE A 134 -1.38 11.08 -13.73
N ALA A 135 -1.44 12.00 -14.69
CA ALA A 135 -2.62 12.84 -14.94
C ALA A 135 -3.18 13.53 -13.67
N GLY A 136 -2.29 14.00 -12.78
CA GLY A 136 -2.64 14.65 -11.51
C GLY A 136 -2.98 13.70 -10.35
N ILE A 137 -3.05 12.39 -10.60
CA ILE A 137 -3.27 11.37 -9.57
C ILE A 137 -1.94 11.06 -8.90
N ARG A 138 -1.89 11.14 -7.57
CA ARG A 138 -0.69 10.85 -6.79
C ARG A 138 -0.87 9.57 -5.99
N ALA A 139 -0.10 8.54 -6.30
CA ALA A 139 -0.12 7.28 -5.58
C ALA A 139 1.27 6.96 -5.03
N GLN A 140 1.32 6.05 -4.06
CA GLN A 140 2.56 5.55 -3.49
C GLN A 140 2.58 4.02 -3.55
N ALA A 141 3.68 3.45 -4.00
CA ALA A 141 3.89 2.00 -3.94
C ALA A 141 4.03 1.55 -2.48
N GLY A 142 3.12 0.68 -2.05
CA GLY A 142 3.04 0.16 -0.68
C GLY A 142 3.72 -1.19 -0.54
N GLU A 143 3.12 -2.22 -1.11
CA GLU A 143 3.65 -3.60 -1.07
C GLU A 143 3.89 -4.13 -2.48
N LEU A 144 4.99 -4.85 -2.66
CA LEU A 144 5.37 -5.51 -3.90
C LEU A 144 5.58 -7.00 -3.60
N TRP A 145 5.06 -7.86 -4.47
CA TRP A 145 5.05 -9.30 -4.23
C TRP A 145 5.52 -10.09 -5.45
N VAL A 146 6.34 -11.11 -5.20
CA VAL A 146 6.80 -12.11 -6.16
C VAL A 146 6.69 -13.48 -5.50
N LYS A 147 6.00 -14.44 -6.11
CA LYS A 147 5.85 -15.83 -5.62
C LYS A 147 5.45 -15.92 -4.14
N ASN A 148 4.53 -15.05 -3.70
CA ASN A 148 4.09 -14.89 -2.30
C ASN A 148 5.17 -14.41 -1.31
N GLU A 149 6.28 -13.87 -1.79
CA GLU A 149 7.28 -13.18 -0.97
C GLU A 149 7.22 -11.68 -1.20
N LYS A 150 7.40 -10.90 -0.13
CA LYS A 150 7.50 -9.45 -0.21
C LYS A 150 8.88 -9.06 -0.73
N VAL A 151 8.91 -8.24 -1.77
CA VAL A 151 10.13 -7.70 -2.35
C VAL A 151 10.18 -6.18 -2.22
N MET A 152 11.38 -5.61 -2.26
CA MET A 152 11.58 -4.16 -2.12
C MET A 152 11.48 -3.42 -3.47
N CYS A 153 11.70 -4.11 -4.57
CA CYS A 153 11.58 -3.60 -5.94
C CYS A 153 11.32 -4.72 -6.93
N GLY A 154 10.87 -4.36 -8.13
CA GLY A 154 10.73 -5.27 -9.26
C GLY A 154 10.18 -4.56 -10.50
N TYR A 155 9.91 -5.35 -11.53
CA TYR A 155 9.42 -4.89 -12.82
C TYR A 155 7.92 -5.12 -12.98
N ILE A 156 7.20 -4.11 -13.48
CA ILE A 156 5.78 -4.21 -13.77
C ILE A 156 5.61 -4.65 -15.23
N SER A 157 5.12 -5.86 -15.43
CA SER A 157 4.72 -6.39 -16.74
C SER A 157 3.22 -6.21 -16.97
N GLU A 158 2.72 -6.63 -18.15
CA GLU A 158 1.28 -6.65 -18.44
C GLU A 158 0.50 -7.62 -17.52
N ASP A 159 1.15 -8.72 -17.12
CA ASP A 159 0.58 -9.78 -16.27
C ASP A 159 0.56 -9.40 -14.78
N THR A 160 1.34 -8.37 -14.39
CA THR A 160 1.39 -7.89 -13.01
C THR A 160 0.02 -7.34 -12.57
N ARG A 161 -0.47 -7.83 -11.43
CA ARG A 161 -1.73 -7.36 -10.84
C ARG A 161 -1.51 -6.11 -10.01
N VAL A 162 -2.20 -5.03 -10.36
CA VAL A 162 -2.14 -3.77 -9.60
C VAL A 162 -3.37 -3.68 -8.69
N VAL A 163 -3.13 -3.60 -7.38
CA VAL A 163 -4.15 -3.43 -6.34
C VAL A 163 -4.12 -1.99 -5.87
N PHE A 164 -5.27 -1.33 -5.89
CA PHE A 164 -5.42 0.04 -5.41
C PHE A 164 -6.06 0.04 -4.02
N ARG A 165 -5.46 0.77 -3.07
CA ARG A 165 -5.97 0.93 -1.70
C ARG A 165 -6.10 2.41 -1.37
N SER A 166 -7.26 2.82 -0.85
CA SER A 166 -7.42 4.15 -0.28
C SER A 166 -7.05 4.15 1.20
N THR A 167 -6.23 5.09 1.62
CA THR A 167 -6.06 5.44 3.05
C THR A 167 -7.02 6.54 3.50
N SER A 168 -7.89 7.02 2.60
CA SER A 168 -9.00 7.93 2.91
C SER A 168 -10.31 7.32 2.41
N ALA A 169 -11.02 6.64 3.30
CA ALA A 169 -12.22 5.88 2.96
C ALA A 169 -13.35 6.18 3.95
N MET A 170 -14.59 6.04 3.49
CA MET A 170 -15.78 6.07 4.34
C MET A 170 -15.95 4.69 4.99
N VAL A 171 -15.91 4.64 6.32
CA VAL A 171 -15.96 3.41 7.11
C VAL A 171 -17.18 3.45 8.02
N TYR A 172 -18.06 2.46 7.86
CA TYR A 172 -19.22 2.26 8.73
C TYR A 172 -18.93 1.12 9.71
N ILE A 173 -18.91 1.43 11.00
CA ILE A 173 -18.68 0.47 12.08
C ILE A 173 -20.02 0.24 12.78
N PHE A 174 -20.60 -0.94 12.60
CA PHE A 174 -21.81 -1.35 13.31
C PHE A 174 -21.43 -2.15 14.54
N ILE A 175 -21.91 -1.73 15.70
CA ILE A 175 -21.68 -2.43 16.98
C ILE A 175 -23.04 -2.90 17.50
N GLN A 176 -23.18 -4.23 17.54
CA GLN A 176 -24.38 -4.85 18.09
C GLN A 176 -24.32 -4.89 19.62
N MET A 177 -25.27 -4.25 20.27
CA MET A 177 -25.46 -4.29 21.71
C MET A 177 -26.38 -5.47 22.09
N SER A 178 -25.77 -6.57 22.55
CA SER A 178 -26.47 -7.76 23.08
C SER A 178 -26.30 -7.89 24.58
N CYS A 179 -27.13 -8.72 25.24
CA CYS A 179 -26.99 -9.00 26.67
C CYS A 179 -25.60 -9.53 27.05
N GLU A 180 -24.98 -10.33 26.16
CA GLU A 180 -23.65 -10.92 26.37
C GLU A 180 -22.54 -9.86 26.47
N MET A 181 -22.77 -8.63 25.99
CA MET A 181 -21.78 -7.55 26.15
C MET A 181 -21.51 -7.19 27.62
N TRP A 182 -22.45 -7.50 28.50
CA TRP A 182 -22.34 -7.31 29.96
C TRP A 182 -21.89 -8.57 30.71
N ASP A 183 -21.57 -9.65 30.00
CA ASP A 183 -20.99 -10.85 30.59
C ASP A 183 -19.46 -10.76 30.62
N PHE A 184 -18.86 -11.47 31.57
CA PHE A 184 -17.40 -11.62 31.67
C PHE A 184 -16.88 -12.67 30.70
N ASP A 185 -15.75 -12.38 30.07
CA ASP A 185 -15.01 -13.34 29.28
C ASP A 185 -14.19 -14.29 30.17
N ILE A 186 -13.49 -15.24 29.54
CA ILE A 186 -12.67 -16.25 30.25
C ILE A 186 -11.48 -15.66 31.02
N TYR A 187 -11.11 -14.41 30.75
CA TYR A 187 -10.01 -13.70 31.41
C TYR A 187 -10.49 -12.71 32.47
N GLY A 188 -11.81 -12.51 32.59
CA GLY A 188 -12.42 -11.62 33.58
C GLY A 188 -12.70 -10.21 33.08
N ASP A 189 -12.60 -9.96 31.77
CA ASP A 189 -12.94 -8.67 31.16
C ASP A 189 -14.39 -8.68 30.64
N LEU A 190 -15.08 -7.54 30.67
CA LEU A 190 -16.38 -7.40 30.02
C LEU A 190 -16.22 -7.39 28.49
N TYR A 191 -17.08 -8.10 27.77
CA TYR A 191 -17.06 -8.11 26.30
C TYR A 191 -17.17 -6.70 25.68
N PHE A 192 -17.96 -5.81 26.30
CA PHE A 192 -18.04 -4.40 25.89
C PHE A 192 -16.70 -3.67 25.96
N GLU A 193 -15.98 -3.81 27.07
CA GLU A 193 -14.68 -3.17 27.25
C GLU A 193 -13.66 -3.72 26.26
N LYS A 194 -13.66 -5.03 26.02
CA LYS A 194 -12.79 -5.66 25.03
C LYS A 194 -13.03 -5.16 23.61
N ALA A 195 -14.28 -4.94 23.23
CA ALA A 195 -14.62 -4.41 21.91
C ALA A 195 -14.22 -2.93 21.76
N VAL A 196 -14.53 -2.09 22.76
CA VAL A 196 -14.32 -0.64 22.68
C VAL A 196 -12.88 -0.25 23.03
N ASN A 197 -12.38 -0.70 24.18
CA ASN A 197 -11.05 -0.34 24.68
C ASN A 197 -9.94 -1.24 24.13
N GLY A 198 -10.28 -2.43 23.63
CA GLY A 198 -9.33 -3.30 22.92
C GLY A 198 -9.36 -3.04 21.42
N PHE A 199 -10.35 -3.61 20.73
CA PHE A 199 -10.37 -3.63 19.27
C PHE A 199 -10.39 -2.24 18.62
N LEU A 200 -11.30 -1.35 19.03
CA LEU A 200 -11.39 -0.02 18.41
C LEU A 200 -10.17 0.85 18.73
N ALA A 201 -9.64 0.77 19.95
CA ALA A 201 -8.42 1.47 20.33
C ALA A 201 -7.23 1.04 19.46
N ASP A 202 -7.00 -0.28 19.33
CA ASP A 202 -5.95 -0.84 18.47
C ASP A 202 -6.13 -0.47 17.01
N LEU A 203 -7.37 -0.47 16.51
CA LEU A 203 -7.70 -0.06 15.15
C LEU A 203 -7.31 1.40 14.89
N PHE A 204 -7.70 2.31 15.79
CA PHE A 204 -7.39 3.74 15.66
C PHE A 204 -5.90 4.04 15.82
N ILE A 205 -5.19 3.31 16.68
CA ILE A 205 -3.72 3.39 16.79
C ILE A 205 -3.08 3.00 15.45
N LYS A 206 -3.47 1.86 14.88
CA LYS A 206 -2.95 1.41 13.57
C LYS A 206 -3.26 2.38 12.44
N TRP A 207 -4.46 2.98 12.43
CA TRP A 207 -4.81 4.02 11.46
C TRP A 207 -3.94 5.27 11.62
N LYS A 208 -3.65 5.67 12.86
CA LYS A 208 -2.74 6.79 13.15
C LYS A 208 -1.30 6.49 12.70
N GLU A 209 -0.79 5.30 13.00
CA GLU A 209 0.55 4.86 12.56
C GLU A 209 0.69 4.82 11.03
N LYS A 210 -0.36 4.36 10.34
CA LYS A 210 -0.42 4.34 8.87
C LYS A 210 -0.82 5.68 8.25
N ASN A 211 -1.03 6.72 9.07
CA ASN A 211 -1.43 8.05 8.64
C ASN A 211 -2.69 8.04 7.74
N CYS A 212 -3.68 7.22 8.09
CA CYS A 212 -4.96 7.16 7.39
C CYS A 212 -5.87 8.35 7.75
N SER A 213 -6.80 8.70 6.85
CA SER A 213 -7.77 9.80 7.00
C SER A 213 -9.17 9.31 6.62
N HIS A 214 -9.78 8.51 7.49
CA HIS A 214 -11.09 7.91 7.25
C HIS A 214 -12.23 8.79 7.75
N GLU A 215 -13.34 8.78 7.02
CA GLU A 215 -14.63 9.31 7.51
C GLU A 215 -15.37 8.15 8.17
N VAL A 216 -15.56 8.21 9.49
CA VAL A 216 -16.06 7.06 10.27
C VAL A 216 -17.44 7.37 10.80
N THR A 217 -18.39 6.49 10.51
CA THR A 217 -19.72 6.48 11.15
C THR A 217 -19.82 5.25 12.03
N VAL A 218 -19.99 5.46 13.33
CA VAL A 218 -20.22 4.36 14.29
C VAL A 218 -21.71 4.31 14.59
N VAL A 219 -22.33 3.16 14.36
CA VAL A 219 -23.75 2.91 14.61
C VAL A 219 -23.86 1.85 15.69
N LEU A 220 -24.44 2.22 16.83
CA LEU A 220 -24.81 1.25 17.85
C LEU A 220 -26.21 0.75 17.55
N PHE A 221 -26.41 -0.57 17.59
CA PHE A 221 -27.74 -1.12 17.39
C PHE A 221 -28.07 -2.25 18.34
N SER A 222 -29.32 -2.32 18.75
CA SER A 222 -29.83 -3.36 19.63
C SER A 222 -31.22 -3.80 19.20
N ARG A 223 -31.67 -4.94 19.71
CA ARG A 223 -33.03 -5.44 19.52
C ARG A 223 -33.70 -5.64 20.87
N THR A 224 -34.88 -5.07 21.02
CA THR A 224 -35.74 -5.29 22.19
C THR A 224 -36.87 -6.21 21.80
N PHE A 225 -37.06 -7.29 22.57
CA PHE A 225 -38.22 -8.18 22.43
C PHE A 225 -39.30 -7.76 23.43
N TYR A 226 -40.56 -7.80 23.00
CA TYR A 226 -41.71 -7.48 23.82
C TYR A 226 -42.54 -8.72 24.09
N ASP A 227 -43.00 -8.86 25.33
CA ASP A 227 -44.00 -9.85 25.69
C ASP A 227 -45.39 -9.24 25.48
N ALA A 228 -45.95 -9.45 24.30
CA ALA A 228 -47.26 -8.96 23.90
C ALA A 228 -48.01 -10.02 23.10
N LYS A 229 -49.34 -10.08 23.25
CA LYS A 229 -50.18 -11.07 22.55
C LYS A 229 -50.78 -10.55 21.25
N SER A 230 -50.96 -9.23 21.14
CA SER A 230 -51.45 -8.55 19.94
C SER A 230 -50.68 -7.25 19.69
N VAL A 231 -50.62 -6.82 18.43
CA VAL A 231 -50.10 -5.50 18.02
C VAL A 231 -50.91 -4.36 18.67
N ASP A 232 -52.16 -4.61 19.04
CA ASP A 232 -53.05 -3.62 19.64
C ASP A 232 -52.62 -3.19 21.06
N GLU A 233 -51.82 -4.02 21.74
CA GLU A 233 -51.29 -3.73 23.08
C GLU A 233 -50.24 -2.61 23.06
N PHE A 234 -49.67 -2.32 21.89
CA PHE A 234 -48.71 -1.23 21.73
C PHE A 234 -49.39 0.11 21.42
N PRO A 235 -48.84 1.24 21.92
CA PRO A 235 -49.31 2.57 21.55
C PRO A 235 -49.32 2.76 20.03
N GLU A 236 -50.36 3.41 19.49
CA GLU A 236 -50.55 3.58 18.04
C GLU A 236 -49.31 4.15 17.32
N VAL A 237 -48.60 5.06 17.99
CA VAL A 237 -47.38 5.72 17.49
C VAL A 237 -46.25 4.71 17.24
N ASN A 238 -46.17 3.64 18.04
CA ASN A 238 -45.07 2.66 18.02
C ASN A 238 -45.42 1.42 17.18
N ARG A 239 -46.69 1.20 16.83
CA ARG A 239 -47.10 0.05 16.01
C ARG A 239 -46.38 -0.04 14.66
N ALA A 240 -45.99 1.12 14.10
CA ALA A 240 -45.29 1.19 12.81
C ALA A 240 -43.82 0.71 12.87
N SER A 241 -43.16 0.79 14.01
CA SER A 241 -41.76 0.37 14.20
C SER A 241 -41.62 -1.08 14.67
N ILE A 242 -42.67 -1.64 15.27
CA ILE A 242 -42.69 -3.02 15.77
C ILE A 242 -42.75 -4.02 14.62
N ARG A 243 -41.98 -5.10 14.74
CA ARG A 243 -41.90 -6.21 13.80
C ARG A 243 -42.17 -7.52 14.52
N GLN A 244 -42.52 -8.55 13.77
CA GLN A 244 -42.74 -9.89 14.31
C GLN A 244 -41.73 -10.85 13.70
N ASP A 245 -41.05 -11.64 14.54
CA ASP A 245 -40.10 -12.64 14.07
C ASP A 245 -40.81 -13.92 13.57
N HIS A 246 -40.04 -14.85 13.02
CA HIS A 246 -40.56 -16.12 12.51
C HIS A 246 -41.16 -17.04 13.60
N LYS A 247 -40.93 -16.74 14.90
CA LYS A 247 -41.51 -17.46 16.04
C LYS A 247 -42.73 -16.73 16.61
N GLY A 248 -43.17 -15.65 15.97
CA GLY A 248 -44.31 -14.85 16.40
C GLY A 248 -44.00 -13.84 17.51
N ARG A 249 -42.73 -13.63 17.88
CA ARG A 249 -42.33 -12.67 18.93
C ARG A 249 -42.24 -11.26 18.36
N PHE A 250 -42.79 -10.30 19.09
CA PHE A 250 -42.70 -8.89 18.73
C PHE A 250 -41.35 -8.30 19.14
N TYR A 251 -40.76 -7.51 18.27
CA TYR A 251 -39.48 -6.84 18.52
C TYR A 251 -39.39 -5.47 17.84
N GLU A 252 -38.49 -4.63 18.35
CA GLU A 252 -38.10 -3.35 17.77
C GLU A 252 -36.57 -3.27 17.72
N ASP A 253 -36.03 -2.80 16.58
CA ASP A 253 -34.61 -2.57 16.40
C ASP A 253 -34.30 -1.09 16.66
N PHE A 254 -33.36 -0.83 17.56
CA PHE A 254 -32.90 0.52 17.91
C PHE A 254 -31.55 0.78 17.26
N TYR A 255 -31.38 1.97 16.68
CA TYR A 255 -30.14 2.44 16.08
C TYR A 255 -29.79 3.81 16.68
N LYS A 256 -28.53 4.00 17.07
CA LYS A 256 -28.03 5.25 17.64
C LYS A 256 -26.70 5.65 17.03
#